data_AF-A0A0W1AQF1-F1
#
_entry.id   AF-A0A0W1AQF1-F1
#
_cell.length_a   1.000
_cell.length_b   1.000
_cell.length_c   1.000
_cell.angle_alpha   90.00
_cell.angle_beta   90.00
_cell.angle_gamma   90.00
#
_symmetry.space_group_name_H-M   'P 1'
#
loop_
_entity.id
_entity.type
_entity.pdbx_description
1 polymer ?
#
loop_
_entity_poly.entity_id
_entity_poly.type
_entity_poly.pdbx_seq_one_letter_code
_entity_poly.pdbx_strand_id
1 'polypeptide(L)'
;MLLIIIRNTGLSIRSTDTIHGYGKPGPEHLYEGDIISYDKGSDYTMNHTAVITNRDTPSTPLVSYHTTNRKNVTWDFYIINTPGNVIPYFTHIF
;
A
#
# COMPACT_ATOMS: atom_id res chain seq x y z
N MET A 1 -15.59 -4.05 -2.47
CA MET A 1 -15.29 -3.58 -1.10
C MET A 1 -14.13 -4.43 -0.58
N LEU A 2 -12.92 -3.87 -0.49
CA LEU A 2 -11.78 -4.56 0.10
C LEU A 2 -11.85 -4.39 1.62
N LEU A 3 -11.84 -5.50 2.35
CA LEU A 3 -11.68 -5.53 3.79
C LEU A 3 -10.19 -5.77 4.08
N ILE A 4 -9.47 -4.73 4.50
CA ILE A 4 -8.10 -4.87 4.99
C ILE A 4 -8.19 -5.31 6.45
N ILE A 5 -7.88 -6.58 6.73
CA ILE A 5 -7.81 -7.09 8.11
C ILE A 5 -6.40 -6.83 8.63
N ILE A 6 -6.21 -5.68 9.29
CA ILE A 6 -5.04 -5.43 10.13
C ILE A 6 -5.22 -6.33 11.36
N ARG A 7 -4.31 -7.30 11.54
CA ARG A 7 -4.33 -8.18 12.73
C ARG A 7 -3.93 -7.35 13.95
N ASN A 8 -4.91 -6.83 14.67
CA ASN A 8 -4.69 -6.18 15.96
C ASN A 8 -4.94 -7.19 17.10
N THR A 9 -4.14 -7.09 18.15
CA THR A 9 -4.14 -7.83 19.41
C THR A 9 -5.39 -7.58 20.28
N GLY A 10 -6.58 -7.40 19.69
CA GLY A 10 -7.85 -7.29 20.43
C GLY A 10 -8.83 -6.21 19.98
N LEU A 11 -8.56 -5.46 18.92
CA LEU A 11 -9.46 -4.41 18.41
C LEU A 11 -9.79 -4.62 16.92
N SER A 12 -11.07 -4.71 16.57
CA SER A 12 -11.55 -4.84 15.19
C SER A 12 -11.68 -3.44 14.56
N ILE A 13 -10.99 -3.20 13.44
CA ILE A 13 -11.15 -2.00 12.60
C ILE A 13 -12.32 -2.26 11.63
N ARG A 14 -13.35 -1.41 11.68
CA ARG A 14 -14.54 -1.47 10.82
C ARG A 14 -14.33 -0.62 9.56
N SER A 15 -15.13 -0.86 8.53
CA SER A 15 -15.11 -0.07 7.29
C SER A 15 -15.40 1.44 7.48
N THR A 16 -16.03 1.81 8.60
CA THR A 16 -16.32 3.21 8.97
C THR A 16 -15.21 3.84 9.80
N ASP A 17 -14.29 3.03 10.31
CA ASP A 17 -13.20 3.51 11.13
C ASP A 17 -12.16 4.09 10.20
N THR A 18 -11.77 5.32 10.47
CA THR A 18 -10.70 5.96 9.70
C THR A 18 -9.39 5.31 10.11
N ILE A 19 -8.60 4.87 9.13
CA ILE A 19 -7.20 4.54 9.37
C ILE A 19 -6.47 5.88 9.39
N HIS A 20 -5.99 6.27 10.56
CA HIS A 20 -5.21 7.48 10.68
C HIS A 20 -3.78 7.21 10.22
N GLY A 21 -3.25 8.12 9.42
CA GLY A 21 -1.87 8.04 8.96
C GLY A 21 -1.38 9.40 8.48
N TYR A 22 -0.09 9.48 8.22
CA TYR A 22 0.53 10.70 7.68
C TYR A 22 1.45 10.39 6.51
N GLY A 23 1.52 11.35 5.60
CA GLY A 23 2.28 11.22 4.35
C GLY A 23 3.78 11.08 4.61
N LYS A 24 4.41 10.23 3.81
CA LYS A 24 5.86 10.04 3.76
C LYS A 24 6.38 10.40 2.36
N PRO A 25 7.64 10.86 2.27
CA PRO A 25 8.20 11.30 0.99
C PRO A 25 8.59 10.13 0.07
N GLY A 26 8.73 8.91 0.59
CA GLY A 26 9.18 7.75 -0.19
C GLY A 26 8.98 6.42 0.53
N PRO A 27 9.12 5.28 -0.18
CA PRO A 27 8.97 3.94 0.38
C PRO A 27 10.00 3.61 1.47
N GLU A 28 11.19 4.23 1.43
CA GLU A 28 12.26 4.04 2.40
C GLU A 28 11.89 4.51 3.81
N HIS A 29 10.85 5.32 3.92
CA HIS A 29 10.31 5.84 5.19
C HIS A 29 9.13 5.01 5.73
N LEU A 30 8.79 3.91 5.07
CA LEU A 30 7.71 3.02 5.47
C LEU A 30 8.20 1.84 6.30
N TYR A 31 7.29 1.32 7.12
CA TYR A 31 7.45 0.15 7.98
C TYR A 31 6.44 -0.93 7.59
N GLU A 32 6.65 -2.16 8.07
CA GLU A 32 5.68 -3.24 7.88
C GLU A 32 4.31 -2.84 8.45
N GLY A 33 3.24 -3.05 7.67
CA GLY A 33 1.88 -2.61 7.99
C GLY A 33 1.49 -1.26 7.40
N ASP A 34 2.45 -0.43 6.99
CA ASP A 34 2.17 0.82 6.28
C ASP A 34 1.57 0.56 4.89
N ILE A 35 1.01 1.60 4.28
CA ILE A 35 0.35 1.49 2.98
C ILE A 35 0.95 2.39 1.91
N ILE A 36 0.87 1.90 0.68
CA ILE A 36 1.10 2.68 -0.53
C ILE A 36 -0.24 2.75 -1.27
N SER A 37 -0.79 3.95 -1.42
CA SER A 37 -1.96 4.21 -2.26
C SER A 37 -1.49 4.72 -3.62
N TYR A 38 -2.09 4.22 -4.70
CA TYR A 38 -1.66 4.60 -6.04
C TYR A 38 -2.80 4.49 -7.04
N ASP A 39 -2.65 5.23 -8.13
CA ASP A 39 -3.52 5.16 -9.29
C ASP A 39 -2.91 4.20 -10.33
N LYS A 40 -3.59 3.06 -10.54
CA LYS A 40 -3.22 2.09 -11.57
C LYS A 40 -3.76 2.45 -12.97
N GLY A 41 -4.82 3.25 -13.02
CA GLY A 41 -5.53 3.61 -14.25
C GLY A 41 -4.97 4.84 -14.97
N SER A 42 -4.11 5.62 -14.29
CA SER A 42 -3.62 6.92 -14.77
C SER A 42 -4.75 7.94 -15.00
N ASP A 43 -5.81 7.87 -14.20
CA ASP A 43 -6.96 8.78 -14.19
C ASP A 43 -6.97 9.75 -12.98
N TYR A 44 -5.84 9.81 -12.25
CA TYR A 44 -5.63 10.58 -11.03
C TYR A 44 -6.49 10.15 -9.84
N THR A 45 -7.18 9.01 -9.93
CA THR A 45 -7.98 8.46 -8.84
C THR A 45 -7.21 7.39 -8.09
N MET A 46 -7.01 7.58 -6.78
CA MET A 46 -6.40 6.57 -5.92
C MET A 46 -7.35 5.38 -5.77
N ASN A 47 -7.15 4.36 -6.59
CA ASN A 47 -8.03 3.20 -6.71
C ASN A 47 -7.38 1.89 -6.26
N HIS A 48 -6.10 1.93 -5.87
CA HIS A 48 -5.35 0.77 -5.40
C HIS A 48 -4.59 1.07 -4.13
N THR A 49 -4.38 0.02 -3.33
CA THR A 49 -3.61 0.09 -2.09
C THR A 49 -2.81 -1.20 -1.94
N ALA A 50 -1.54 -1.05 -1.60
CA ALA A 50 -0.65 -2.14 -1.23
C ALA A 50 -0.21 -1.96 0.23
N VAL A 51 -0.06 -3.06 0.96
CA VAL A 51 0.44 -3.06 2.35
C VAL A 51 1.89 -3.52 2.34
N ILE A 52 2.77 -2.83 3.07
CA ILE A 52 4.16 -3.24 3.27
C ILE A 52 4.20 -4.50 4.11
N THR A 53 4.89 -5.54 3.64
CA THR A 53 5.04 -6.81 4.35
C THR A 53 6.47 -7.14 4.74
N ASN A 54 7.47 -6.48 4.14
CA ASN A 54 8.88 -6.58 4.54
C ASN A 54 9.65 -5.36 4.00
N ARG A 55 10.62 -4.87 4.77
CA ARG A 55 11.40 -3.66 4.46
C ARG A 55 12.91 -3.88 4.32
N ASP A 56 13.36 -5.12 4.12
CA ASP A 56 14.79 -5.48 4.01
C ASP A 56 15.48 -4.75 2.85
N THR A 57 14.71 -4.39 1.81
CA THR A 57 15.14 -3.46 0.75
C THR A 57 14.29 -2.18 0.80
N PRO A 58 14.70 -1.14 1.55
CA PRO A 58 13.83 0.00 1.84
C PRO A 58 13.30 0.79 0.63
N SER A 59 14.09 0.90 -0.45
CA SER A 59 13.67 1.60 -1.67
C SER A 59 12.65 0.81 -2.50
N THR A 60 12.60 -0.51 -2.32
CA THR A 60 11.71 -1.45 -3.03
C THR A 60 11.23 -2.52 -2.06
N PRO A 61 10.42 -2.15 -1.04
CA PRO A 61 9.95 -3.08 -0.01
C PRO A 61 9.08 -4.17 -0.62
N LEU A 62 8.88 -5.28 0.10
CA LEU A 62 7.86 -6.24 -0.32
C LEU A 62 6.48 -5.75 0.07
N VAL A 63 5.51 -5.99 -0.80
CA VAL A 63 4.12 -5.57 -0.63
C VAL A 63 3.13 -6.68 -0.98
N SER A 64 1.90 -6.52 -0.49
CA SER A 64 0.75 -7.34 -0.87
C SER A 64 -0.42 -6.48 -1.34
N TYR A 65 -1.10 -6.88 -2.41
CA TYR A 65 -2.25 -6.18 -3.00
C TYR A 65 -3.22 -7.09 -3.77
N HIS A 66 -4.46 -6.63 -3.95
CA HIS A 66 -5.58 -7.49 -4.36
C HIS A 66 -5.67 -7.79 -5.86
N THR A 67 -5.32 -6.86 -6.76
CA THR A 67 -5.67 -6.91 -8.19
C THR A 67 -5.26 -8.20 -8.91
N THR A 68 -4.26 -8.92 -8.40
CA THR A 68 -3.91 -10.28 -8.84
C THR A 68 -3.53 -11.20 -7.67
N ASN A 69 -4.05 -10.94 -6.46
CA ASN A 69 -3.69 -11.64 -5.22
C ASN A 69 -2.17 -11.75 -5.00
N ARG A 70 -1.45 -10.65 -5.26
CA ARG A 70 0.00 -10.59 -5.15
C ARG A 70 0.39 -10.49 -3.69
N LYS A 71 1.34 -11.33 -3.28
CA LYS A 71 1.82 -11.42 -1.91
C LYS A 71 3.33 -11.38 -1.91
N ASN A 72 3.90 -10.57 -1.02
CA ASN A 72 5.35 -10.42 -0.83
C ASN A 72 6.09 -10.19 -2.15
N VAL A 73 5.51 -9.38 -3.03
CA VAL A 73 6.18 -8.99 -4.28
C VAL A 73 6.89 -7.68 -4.07
N THR A 74 8.02 -7.50 -4.72
CA THR A 74 8.75 -6.23 -4.69
C THR A 74 7.83 -5.10 -5.13
N TRP A 75 7.83 -4.00 -4.38
CA TRP A 75 7.27 -2.74 -4.82
C TRP A 75 8.07 -2.28 -6.04
N ASP A 76 7.50 -2.51 -7.21
CA ASP A 76 7.94 -1.93 -8.45
C ASP A 76 7.07 -0.70 -8.75
N PHE A 77 7.72 0.41 -9.09
CA PHE A 77 7.02 1.55 -9.66
C PHE A 77 6.27 1.17 -10.94
N TYR A 78 6.73 0.09 -11.59
CA TYR A 78 6.17 -0.48 -12.80
C TYR A 78 5.19 -1.61 -12.48
N ILE A 79 3.96 -1.23 -12.16
CA ILE A 79 2.90 -2.22 -12.01
C ILE A 79 2.59 -2.82 -13.37
N ILE A 80 2.81 -4.13 -13.49
CA ILE A 80 2.57 -4.91 -14.71
C ILE A 80 1.19 -4.55 -15.31
N ASN A 81 1.19 -4.19 -16.59
CA ASN A 81 0.04 -3.78 -17.41
C ASN A 81 -0.46 -2.34 -17.24
N THR A 82 0.35 -1.39 -16.74
CA THR A 82 0.02 0.04 -16.79
C THR A 82 1.03 0.79 -17.67
N PRO A 83 0.61 1.33 -18.84
CA PRO A 83 1.48 2.09 -19.74
C PRO A 83 1.76 3.54 -19.29
N GLY A 84 1.25 3.95 -18.12
CA GLY A 84 1.39 5.29 -17.56
C GLY A 84 2.26 5.36 -16.30
N ASN A 85 2.67 6.58 -15.93
CA ASN A 85 3.34 6.84 -14.66
C ASN A 85 2.37 6.62 -13.51
N VAL A 86 2.67 5.65 -12.64
CA VAL A 86 1.94 5.47 -11.38
C VAL A 86 2.39 6.58 -10.43
N ILE A 87 1.45 7.30 -9.81
CA ILE A 87 1.76 8.29 -8.77
C ILE A 87 1.46 7.65 -7.40
N PRO A 88 2.49 7.22 -6.65
CA PRO A 88 2.28 6.64 -5.33
C PRO A 88 2.21 7.70 -4.24
N TYR A 89 1.40 7.41 -3.23
CA TYR A 89 1.32 8.12 -1.96
C TYR A 89 1.69 7.15 -0.84
N PHE A 90 2.75 7.49 -0.12
CA PHE A 90 3.29 6.68 0.97
C PHE A 90 2.68 7.15 2.28
N THR A 91 2.06 6.25 3.05
CA THR A 91 1.38 6.60 4.30
C THR A 91 1.84 5.70 5.43
N HIS A 92 2.31 6.32 6.51
CA HIS A 92 2.58 5.60 7.75
C HIS A 92 1.31 5.51 8.60
N ILE A 93 0.99 4.31 9.08
CA ILE A 93 -0.17 4.01 9.94
C ILE A 93 0.33 3.67 11.35
N PHE A 94 -0.37 4.15 12.38
CA PHE A 94 -0.06 3.92 13.79
C PHE A 94 -1.07 3.01 14.50
#